data_AF-A0A380E0N6-F1
#
_entry.id   AF-A0A380E0N6-F1
#
_cell.length_a   1.000
_cell.length_b   1.000
_cell.length_c   1.000
_cell.angle_alpha   90.00
_cell.angle_beta   90.00
_cell.angle_gamma   90.00
#
_symmetry.space_group_name_H-M   'P 1'
#
loop_
_entity.id
_entity.type
_entity.pdbx_description
1 polymer ?
#
loop_
_entity_poly.entity_id
_entity_poly.type
_entity_poly.pdbx_seq_one_letter_code
_entity_poly.pdbx_strand_id
1 'polypeptide(L)' 'MLTMKDIIRDGHPTLRQKAAELELPLTKEEKETLIAMREFFSK' A
#
# COMPACT_ATOMS: atom_id res chain seq x y z
N MET A 1 -7.31 -1.74 -8.58
CA MET A 1 -7.96 -0.47 -8.21
C MET A 1 -8.31 -0.55 -6.74
N LEU A 2 -7.73 0.32 -5.91
CA LEU A 2 -8.08 0.39 -4.49
C LEU A 2 -9.40 1.13 -4.30
N THR A 3 -10.10 0.82 -3.21
CA THR A 3 -11.35 1.43 -2.79
C THR A 3 -11.32 1.67 -1.28
N MET A 4 -12.35 2.33 -0.73
CA MET A 4 -12.47 2.51 0.72
C MET A 4 -12.55 1.20 1.52
N LYS A 5 -12.81 0.06 0.88
CA LYS A 5 -12.78 -1.26 1.52
C LYS A 5 -11.35 -1.74 1.80
N ASP A 6 -10.39 -1.25 1.04
CA ASP A 6 -8.98 -1.63 1.11
C ASP A 6 -8.18 -0.75 2.09
N ILE A 7 -8.80 0.34 2.59
CA ILE A 7 -8.19 1.25 3.56
C ILE A 7 -8.53 0.81 4.99
N ILE A 8 -7.53 0.30 5.70
CA ILE A 8 -7.64 -0.04 7.11
C ILE A 8 -7.86 1.22 7.97
N ARG A 9 -8.67 1.08 9.02
CA ARG A 9 -9.07 2.19 9.92
C ARG A 9 -8.32 2.14 11.24
N ASP A 10 -8.45 3.20 12.03
CA ASP A 10 -7.85 3.27 13.37
C ASP A 10 -8.24 2.05 14.22
N GLY A 11 -7.29 1.56 15.00
CA GLY A 11 -7.37 0.27 15.71
C GLY A 11 -6.80 -0.94 14.95
N HIS A 12 -6.55 -0.85 13.63
CA HIS A 12 -5.91 -1.95 12.90
C HIS A 12 -4.42 -2.09 13.30
N PRO A 13 -3.94 -3.27 13.71
CA PRO A 13 -2.60 -3.44 14.30
C PRO A 13 -1.46 -3.00 13.38
N THR A 14 -1.61 -3.19 12.06
CA THR A 14 -0.62 -2.77 11.05
C THR A 14 -0.31 -1.25 11.10
N LEU A 15 -1.26 -0.41 11.52
CA LEU A 15 -1.06 1.05 11.63
C LEU A 15 -0.10 1.47 12.76
N ARG A 16 0.29 0.54 13.64
CA ARG A 16 1.24 0.76 14.74
C ARG A 16 2.55 0.00 14.55
N GLN A 17 2.68 -0.74 13.45
CA GLN A 17 3.88 -1.52 13.15
C GLN A 17 4.88 -0.70 12.34
N LYS A 18 6.17 -1.00 12.51
CA LYS A 18 7.22 -0.48 11.63
C LYS A 18 7.14 -1.24 10.30
N ALA A 19 7.01 -0.51 9.19
CA ALA A 19 7.06 -1.11 7.87
C ALA A 19 8.44 -1.76 7.62
N ALA A 20 8.45 -2.88 6.89
CA ALA A 20 9.67 -3.53 6.47
C ALA A 20 10.43 -2.66 5.44
N GLU A 21 11.75 -2.73 5.48
CA GLU A 21 12.58 -2.17 4.42
C GLU A 21 12.44 -3.02 3.15
N LEU A 22 12.40 -2.37 1.99
CA LEU A 22 12.30 -3.06 0.70
C LEU A 22 13.68 -3.13 0.05
N GLU A 23 14.00 -4.27 -0.53
CA GLU A 23 15.20 -4.45 -1.34
C GLU A 23 14.99 -3.94 -2.77
N LEU A 24 16.07 -3.46 -3.40
CA LEU A 24 16.05 -3.01 -4.78
C LEU A 24 16.83 -3.98 -5.69
N PRO A 25 16.34 -4.22 -6.92
CA PRO A 25 15.16 -3.61 -7.54
C PRO A 25 13.83 -4.20 -7.05
N LEU A 26 12.77 -3.37 -7.03
CA LEU A 26 11.43 -3.82 -6.63
C LEU A 26 10.90 -4.95 -7.51
N THR A 27 10.16 -5.86 -6.89
CA THR A 27 9.39 -6.91 -7.56
C THR A 27 8.26 -6.32 -8.40
N LYS A 28 7.64 -7.16 -9.23
CA LYS A 28 6.49 -6.75 -10.04
C LYS A 28 5.29 -6.35 -9.17
N GLU A 29 5.02 -7.12 -8.13
CA GLU A 29 3.87 -6.94 -7.24
C GLU A 29 3.98 -5.65 -6.40
N GLU A 30 5.18 -5.34 -5.91
CA GLU A 30 5.45 -4.08 -5.21
C GLU A 30 5.25 -2.87 -6.13
N LYS A 31 5.70 -2.97 -7.39
CA LYS A 31 5.47 -1.92 -8.39
C LYS A 31 3.98 -1.74 -8.70
N GLU A 32 3.24 -2.84 -8.86
CA GLU A 32 1.79 -2.81 -9.09
C GLU A 32 1.04 -2.18 -7.91
N THR A 33 1.48 -2.48 -6.67
CA THR A 33 0.93 -1.88 -5.45
C THR A 33 1.13 -0.37 -5.42
N LEU A 34 2.36 0.10 -5.71
CA LEU A 34 2.65 1.54 -5.79
C LEU A 34 1.82 2.25 -6.88
N ILE A 35 1.66 1.63 -8.05
CA ILE A 35 0.83 2.16 -9.14
C ILE A 35 -0.63 2.26 -8.69
N ALA A 36 -1.16 1.22 -8.04
CA ALA A 36 -2.54 1.20 -7.55
C ALA A 36 -2.80 2.26 -6.46
N MET A 37 -1.82 2.50 -5.57
CA MET A 37 -1.87 3.57 -4.57
C MET A 37 -1.92 4.96 -5.24
N ARG A 38 -1.08 5.20 -6.26
CA ARG A 38 -1.10 6.46 -7.01
C ARG A 38 -2.42 6.67 -7.76
N GLU A 39 -2.95 5.62 -8.38
CA GLU A 39 -4.21 5.68 -9.11
C GLU A 39 -5.38 6.06 -8.19
N PHE A 40 -5.41 5.55 -6.94
CA PHE A 40 -6.46 5.84 -5.96
C PHE A 40 -6.64 7.34 -5.67
N PHE A 41 -5.54 8.11 -5.65
CA PHE A 41 -5.58 9.56 -5.42
C PHE A 41 -5.72 10.41 -6.69
N SER A 42 -5.54 9.79 -7.86
CA SER A 42 -5.59 10.50 -9.15
C SER A 42 -7.00 10.54 -9.76
N LYS A 43 -7.98 9.93 -9.08
CA LYS A 43 -9.42 9.97 -9.40
C LYS A 43 -10.15 10.71 -8.30
#